data_AF-A0A924HA68-F1
#
_entry.id   AF-A0A924HA68-F1
#
_cell.length_a   1.000
_cell.length_b   1.000
_cell.length_c   1.000
_cell.angle_alpha   90.00
_cell.angle_beta   90.00
_cell.angle_gamma   90.00
#
_symmetry.space_group_name_H-M   'P 1'
#
loop_
_entity.id
_entity.type
_entity.pdbx_description
1 polymer ?
#
loop_
_entity_poly.entity_id
_entity_poly.type
_entity_poly.pdbx_seq_one_letter_code
_entity_poly.pdbx_strand_id
1 'polypeptide(L)'
;MQQLEALTRDAVALANGNVGAGLALSAPEAEVARQMQICNACRYCEGFCAVFPAMTRRLDFAKADIHFLANLCHNCGACLHACQYAPPHEFAVNVPQAMAKVRGQTYADYAWPPALGALYQRNGLTVSLALAAGLAVFLVLELALKGRLWGG
;
A
#
# COMPACT_ATOMS: atom_id res chain seq x y z
N MET A 1 -19.25 -23.96 5.06
CA MET A 1 -18.67 -24.64 6.25
C MET A 1 -17.25 -24.12 6.54
N GLN A 2 -16.28 -24.30 5.64
CA GLN A 2 -14.88 -23.85 5.86
C GLN A 2 -14.71 -22.36 6.25
N GLN A 3 -15.46 -21.45 5.64
CA GLN A 3 -15.37 -20.02 5.95
C GLN A 3 -15.89 -19.68 7.35
N LEU A 4 -16.94 -20.37 7.81
CA LEU A 4 -17.51 -20.18 9.15
C LEU A 4 -16.55 -20.73 10.23
N GLU A 5 -15.92 -21.88 9.96
CA GLU A 5 -14.92 -22.48 10.85
C GLU A 5 -13.63 -21.64 10.96
N ALA A 6 -13.25 -20.92 9.89
CA ALA A 6 -12.17 -19.95 9.93
C ALA A 6 -12.53 -18.76 10.83
N LEU A 7 -13.70 -18.13 10.61
CA LEU A 7 -14.18 -17.00 11.41
C LEU A 7 -14.35 -17.35 12.90
N THR A 8 -14.81 -18.57 13.21
CA THR A 8 -14.98 -19.04 14.58
C THR A 8 -13.63 -19.21 15.29
N ARG A 9 -12.61 -19.71 14.59
CA ARG A 9 -11.24 -19.80 15.14
C ARG A 9 -10.64 -18.43 15.39
N ASP A 10 -10.83 -17.48 14.48
CA ASP A 10 -10.34 -16.12 14.65
C ASP A 10 -10.99 -15.42 15.84
N ALA A 11 -12.31 -15.61 16.04
CA ALA A 11 -13.04 -15.08 17.20
C ALA A 11 -12.56 -15.67 18.54
N VAL A 12 -12.28 -16.97 18.59
CA VAL A 12 -11.71 -17.62 19.79
C VAL A 12 -10.28 -17.15 20.04
N ALA A 13 -9.48 -16.92 19.00
CA ALA A 13 -8.12 -16.39 19.13
C ALA A 13 -8.14 -14.97 19.72
N LEU A 14 -9.02 -14.09 19.22
CA LEU A 14 -9.28 -12.76 19.76
C LEU A 14 -9.67 -12.79 21.24
N ALA A 15 -10.60 -13.67 21.63
CA ALA A 15 -11.06 -13.79 23.01
C ALA A 15 -9.95 -14.21 23.98
N ASN A 16 -8.96 -14.97 23.50
CA ASN A 16 -7.81 -15.42 24.29
C ASN A 16 -6.62 -14.45 24.26
N GLY A 17 -6.77 -13.25 23.68
CA GLY A 17 -5.67 -12.29 23.49
C GLY A 17 -4.64 -12.73 22.45
N ASN A 18 -4.90 -13.84 21.75
CA ASN A 18 -4.05 -14.38 20.70
C ASN A 18 -4.48 -13.75 19.38
N VAL A 19 -4.00 -12.55 19.09
CA VAL A 19 -4.25 -11.92 17.79
C VAL A 19 -3.59 -12.79 16.72
N GLY A 20 -4.36 -13.64 16.06
CA GLY A 20 -3.86 -14.53 15.01
C GLY A 20 -3.18 -13.73 13.90
N ALA A 21 -2.24 -14.37 13.18
CA ALA A 21 -1.46 -13.73 12.12
C ALA A 21 -2.30 -13.07 11.00
N GLY A 22 -3.58 -13.44 10.85
CA GLY A 22 -4.52 -12.83 9.91
C GLY A 22 -5.14 -11.50 10.36
N LEU A 23 -5.11 -11.20 11.67
CA LEU A 23 -5.65 -9.98 12.28
C LEU A 23 -4.55 -9.02 12.75
N ALA A 24 -3.32 -9.51 12.88
CA ALA A 24 -2.18 -8.68 13.25
C ALA A 24 -1.83 -7.70 12.13
N LEU A 25 -1.76 -6.42 12.47
CA LEU A 25 -1.31 -5.38 11.56
C LEU A 25 0.19 -5.56 11.27
N SER A 26 0.58 -5.45 9.99
CA SER A 26 1.99 -5.30 9.64
C SER A 26 2.53 -3.98 10.19
N ALA A 27 3.85 -3.82 10.32
CA ALA A 27 4.41 -2.57 10.86
C ALA A 27 3.96 -1.30 10.10
N PRO A 28 3.84 -1.29 8.75
CA PRO A 28 3.25 -0.16 8.02
C PRO A 28 1.76 0.05 8.31
N GLU A 29 0.98 -1.04 8.42
CA GLU A 29 -0.44 -0.96 8.77
C GLU A 29 -0.62 -0.37 10.19
N ALA A 30 0.17 -0.83 11.16
CA ALA A 30 0.16 -0.34 12.52
C ALA A 30 0.54 1.15 12.61
N GLU A 31 1.48 1.61 11.78
CA GLU A 31 1.84 3.02 11.72
C GLU A 31 0.72 3.90 11.14
N VAL A 32 0.01 3.41 10.11
CA VAL A 32 -1.19 4.09 9.62
C VAL A 32 -2.26 4.13 10.72
N ALA A 33 -2.51 3.01 11.41
CA ALA A 33 -3.46 2.96 12.52
C ALA A 33 -3.15 4.00 13.61
N ARG A 34 -1.88 4.07 14.04
CA ARG A 34 -1.41 5.03 15.04
C ARG A 34 -1.64 6.47 14.60
N GLN A 35 -1.26 6.81 13.37
CA GLN A 35 -1.45 8.16 12.86
C GLN A 35 -2.92 8.51 12.69
N MET A 36 -3.76 7.59 12.21
CA MET A 36 -5.19 7.83 12.08
C MET A 36 -5.87 8.01 13.44
N GLN A 37 -5.43 7.28 14.48
CA GLN A 37 -5.89 7.50 15.86
C GLN A 37 -5.56 8.91 16.35
N ILE A 38 -4.33 9.39 16.11
CA ILE A 38 -3.90 10.76 16.45
C ILE A 38 -4.72 11.79 15.64
N CYS A 39 -4.90 11.57 14.34
CA CYS A 39 -5.68 12.44 13.48
C CYS A 39 -7.15 12.54 13.92
N ASN A 40 -7.76 11.43 14.32
CA ASN A 40 -9.15 11.39 14.77
C ASN A 40 -9.34 12.11 16.11
N ALA A 41 -8.33 12.10 16.97
CA ALA A 41 -8.31 12.86 18.22
C ALA A 41 -8.06 14.37 17.98
N CYS A 42 -7.10 14.73 17.13
CA CYS A 42 -6.64 16.11 16.96
C CYS A 42 -7.53 16.94 16.02
N ARG A 43 -7.99 16.36 14.91
CA ARG A 43 -8.84 16.97 13.88
C ARG A 43 -8.42 18.32 13.29
N TYR A 44 -7.24 18.83 13.62
CA TYR A 44 -6.77 20.14 13.17
C TYR A 44 -6.67 20.25 11.64
N CYS A 45 -6.24 19.18 10.97
CA CYS A 45 -6.07 19.14 9.53
C CYS A 45 -7.33 18.64 8.75
N GLU A 46 -8.49 18.57 9.41
CA GLU A 46 -9.76 18.07 8.86
C GLU A 46 -10.11 18.68 7.49
N GLY A 47 -10.04 20.00 7.38
CA GLY A 47 -10.37 20.73 6.14
C GLY A 47 -9.32 20.62 5.02
N PHE A 48 -8.14 20.08 5.31
CA PHE A 48 -7.04 19.97 4.34
C PHE A 48 -6.93 18.58 3.71
N CYS A 49 -7.60 17.57 4.29
CA CYS A 49 -7.47 16.18 3.87
C CYS A 49 -8.79 15.63 3.33
N ALA A 50 -8.86 15.35 2.03
CA ALA A 50 -10.05 14.75 1.41
C ALA A 50 -10.40 13.35 1.93
N VAL A 51 -9.45 12.66 2.59
CA VAL A 51 -9.66 11.35 3.22
C VAL A 51 -10.36 11.46 4.58
N PHE A 52 -10.30 12.63 5.21
CA PHE A 52 -10.77 12.84 6.58
C PHE A 52 -12.26 12.49 6.81
N PRO A 53 -13.20 12.84 5.90
CA PRO A 53 -14.60 12.47 6.04
C PRO A 53 -14.84 10.96 6.07
N ALA A 54 -13.99 10.19 5.37
CA ALA A 54 -14.04 8.73 5.44
C ALA A 54 -13.39 8.23 6.75
N MET A 55 -12.23 8.76 7.10
CA MET A 55 -11.46 8.38 8.29
C MET A 55 -12.27 8.54 9.59
N THR A 56 -12.93 9.68 9.77
CA THR A 56 -13.65 10.03 11.02
C THR A 56 -14.91 9.19 11.28
N ARG A 57 -15.36 8.40 10.30
CA ARG A 57 -16.45 7.43 10.47
C ARG A 57 -15.97 6.13 11.13
N ARG A 58 -14.67 6.01 11.41
CA ARG A 58 -14.07 4.84 12.06
C ARG A 58 -13.76 5.16 13.52
N LEU A 59 -14.07 4.20 14.39
CA LEU A 59 -13.68 4.23 15.81
C LEU A 59 -12.37 3.45 16.06
N ASP A 60 -12.07 2.49 15.20
CA ASP A 60 -10.85 1.69 15.19
C ASP A 60 -10.36 1.55 13.74
N PHE A 61 -9.07 1.32 13.56
CA PHE A 61 -8.41 1.25 12.26
C PHE A 61 -7.94 -0.18 12.00
N ALA A 62 -8.89 -1.06 11.68
CA ALA A 62 -8.59 -2.42 11.26
C ALA A 62 -7.93 -2.46 9.87
N LYS A 63 -7.31 -3.59 9.54
CA LYS A 63 -6.56 -3.80 8.29
C LYS A 63 -7.32 -3.38 7.02
N ALA A 64 -8.59 -3.78 6.91
CA ALA A 64 -9.41 -3.44 5.75
C ALA A 64 -9.65 -1.93 5.62
N ASP A 65 -9.92 -1.24 6.73
CA ASP A 65 -10.06 0.22 6.73
C ASP A 65 -8.73 0.91 6.40
N ILE A 66 -7.61 0.42 6.91
CA ILE A 66 -6.28 0.94 6.57
C ILE A 66 -6.01 0.81 5.07
N HIS A 67 -6.27 -0.36 4.48
CA HIS A 67 -6.10 -0.59 3.04
C HIS A 67 -7.02 0.32 2.22
N PHE A 68 -8.27 0.48 2.65
CA PHE A 68 -9.24 1.38 2.02
C PHE A 68 -8.77 2.84 2.08
N LEU A 69 -8.40 3.35 3.25
CA LEU A 69 -7.94 4.72 3.44
C LEU A 69 -6.61 5.00 2.70
N ALA A 70 -5.70 4.03 2.66
CA ALA A 70 -4.44 4.15 1.92
C ALA A 70 -4.67 4.30 0.41
N ASN A 71 -5.67 3.61 -0.14
CA ASN A 71 -6.06 3.70 -1.54
C ASN A 71 -6.99 4.90 -1.84
N LEU A 72 -7.63 5.48 -0.82
CA LEU A 72 -8.35 6.75 -0.93
C LEU A 72 -7.41 7.97 -0.88
N CYS A 73 -6.21 7.81 -0.31
CA CYS A 73 -5.23 8.89 -0.18
C CYS A 73 -4.49 9.20 -1.49
N HIS A 74 -4.69 10.40 -2.03
CA HIS A 74 -3.98 10.88 -3.22
C HIS A 74 -2.58 11.44 -2.99
N ASN A 75 -2.02 11.29 -1.77
CA ASN A 75 -0.66 11.70 -1.46
C ASN A 75 -0.36 13.20 -1.72
N CYS A 76 -1.36 14.08 -1.61
CA CYS A 76 -1.23 15.51 -1.95
C CYS A 76 -0.40 16.33 -0.93
N GLY A 77 -0.16 15.81 0.27
CA GLY A 77 0.69 16.46 1.28
C GLY A 77 0.06 17.61 2.07
N ALA A 78 -1.14 18.10 1.71
CA ALA A 78 -1.75 19.25 2.40
C ALA A 78 -1.92 19.02 3.92
N CYS A 79 -2.35 17.82 4.32
CA CYS A 79 -2.46 17.46 5.74
C CYS A 79 -1.12 17.45 6.48
N LEU A 80 -0.02 17.07 5.81
CA LEU A 80 1.33 17.06 6.40
C LEU A 80 1.79 18.50 6.69
N HIS A 81 1.61 19.40 5.73
CA HIS A 81 2.01 20.81 5.89
C HIS A 81 1.19 21.55 6.95
N ALA A 82 -0.06 21.14 7.18
CA ALA A 82 -0.93 21.72 8.21
C ALA A 82 -0.81 21.02 9.58
N CYS A 83 -0.07 19.91 9.70
CA CYS A 83 -0.08 19.09 10.90
C CYS A 83 0.78 19.70 12.03
N GLN A 84 0.19 19.90 13.20
CA GLN A 84 0.91 20.32 14.42
C GLN A 84 1.94 19.29 14.92
N TYR A 85 1.74 18.01 14.53
CA TYR A 85 2.56 16.88 14.97
C TYR A 85 3.44 16.31 13.86
N ALA A 86 3.61 17.05 12.74
CA ALA A 86 4.59 16.70 11.72
C ALA A 86 6.02 16.71 12.29
N PRO A 87 6.97 15.96 11.69
CA PRO A 87 8.37 16.07 12.06
C PRO A 87 8.84 17.53 12.08
N PRO A 88 9.65 17.95 13.08
CA PRO A 88 10.39 17.13 14.04
C PRO A 88 9.66 16.80 15.36
N HIS A 89 8.35 17.02 15.46
CA HIS A 89 7.58 16.66 16.66
C HIS A 89 7.74 15.16 17.00
N GLU A 90 7.72 14.80 18.28
CA GLU A 90 7.97 13.42 18.76
C GLU A 90 7.04 12.36 18.14
N PHE A 91 5.79 12.73 17.86
CA PHE A 91 4.83 11.84 17.19
C PHE A 91 5.13 11.60 15.71
N ALA A 92 5.95 12.47 15.10
CA ALA A 92 6.45 12.38 13.73
C ALA A 92 5.35 11.99 12.70
N VAL A 93 4.18 12.63 12.77
CA VAL A 93 3.03 12.28 11.95
C VAL A 93 3.30 12.61 10.49
N ASN A 94 3.32 11.59 9.63
CA ASN A 94 3.48 11.73 8.19
C ASN A 94 2.50 10.83 7.43
N VAL A 95 1.26 11.31 7.32
CA VAL A 95 0.14 10.57 6.71
C VAL A 95 0.42 10.20 5.25
N PRO A 96 0.93 11.09 4.37
CA PRO A 96 1.24 10.71 3.00
C PRO A 96 2.22 9.54 2.92
N GLN A 97 3.32 9.60 3.69
CA GLN A 97 4.34 8.55 3.68
C GLN A 97 3.80 7.21 4.21
N ALA A 98 3.09 7.23 5.34
CA ALA A 98 2.52 6.02 5.93
C ALA A 98 1.50 5.36 4.98
N MET A 99 0.58 6.14 4.41
CA MET A 99 -0.40 5.66 3.44
C MET A 99 0.25 5.13 2.16
N ALA A 100 1.29 5.79 1.65
CA ALA A 100 2.01 5.33 0.46
C ALA A 100 2.67 3.96 0.67
N LYS A 101 3.21 3.71 1.87
CA LYS A 101 3.85 2.42 2.21
C LYS A 101 2.84 1.28 2.18
N VAL A 102 1.69 1.45 2.85
CA VAL A 102 0.60 0.46 2.84
C VAL A 102 0.05 0.28 1.42
N ARG A 103 -0.21 1.37 0.71
CA ARG A 103 -0.75 1.30 -0.66
C ARG A 103 0.15 0.48 -1.59
N GLY A 104 1.47 0.70 -1.54
CA GLY A 104 2.42 -0.10 -2.31
C GLY A 104 2.36 -1.59 -1.98
N GLN A 105 2.19 -1.96 -0.70
CA GLN A 105 1.99 -3.36 -0.30
C GLN A 105 0.69 -3.92 -0.89
N THR A 106 -0.42 -3.17 -0.80
CA THR A 106 -1.71 -3.63 -1.35
C THR A 106 -1.65 -3.90 -2.85
N TYR A 107 -0.86 -3.15 -3.62
CA TYR A 107 -0.69 -3.40 -5.04
C TYR A 107 0.00 -4.74 -5.32
N ALA A 108 0.98 -5.12 -4.51
CA ALA A 108 1.65 -6.41 -4.65
C ALA A 108 0.76 -7.56 -4.17
N ASP A 109 0.11 -7.40 -3.01
CA ASP A 109 -0.68 -8.44 -2.35
C ASP A 109 -1.95 -8.80 -3.13
N TYR A 110 -2.56 -7.81 -3.78
CA TYR A 110 -3.77 -7.99 -4.60
C TYR A 110 -3.50 -8.08 -6.11
N ALA A 111 -2.23 -8.13 -6.53
CA ALA A 111 -1.89 -8.34 -7.94
C ALA A 111 -2.32 -9.75 -8.40
N TRP A 112 -2.97 -9.80 -9.56
CA TRP A 112 -3.34 -11.06 -10.21
C TRP A 112 -2.74 -11.15 -11.62
N PRO A 113 -2.07 -12.27 -11.98
CA PRO A 113 -1.74 -13.42 -11.12
C PRO A 113 -0.65 -13.10 -10.07
N PRO A 114 -0.52 -13.89 -8.98
CA PRO A 114 0.39 -13.60 -7.86
C PRO A 114 1.86 -13.45 -8.25
N ALA A 115 2.29 -14.13 -9.32
CA ALA A 115 3.63 -13.99 -9.88
C ALA A 115 3.95 -12.54 -10.29
N LEU A 116 2.95 -11.79 -10.78
CA LEU A 116 3.13 -10.38 -11.12
C LEU A 116 3.31 -9.50 -9.88
N GLY A 117 2.68 -9.85 -8.75
CA GLY A 117 2.93 -9.17 -7.46
C GLY A 117 4.37 -9.33 -7.02
N ALA A 118 4.94 -10.54 -7.15
CA ALA A 118 6.35 -10.79 -6.84
C ALA A 118 7.31 -10.01 -7.75
N LEU A 119 6.99 -9.89 -9.04
CA LEU A 119 7.73 -9.07 -9.99
C LEU A 119 7.63 -7.57 -9.66
N TYR A 120 6.45 -7.10 -9.23
CA TYR A 120 6.21 -5.71 -8.84
C TYR A 120 7.07 -5.29 -7.64
N GLN A 121 7.26 -6.17 -6.65
CA GLN A 121 8.16 -5.90 -5.52
C GLN A 121 9.62 -5.66 -5.96
N ARG A 122 10.00 -6.13 -7.15
CA ARG A 122 11.31 -5.92 -7.80
C ARG A 122 11.16 -5.14 -9.09
N ASN A 123 10.24 -4.17 -9.13
CA ASN A 123 9.86 -3.46 -10.35
C ASN A 123 11.05 -2.87 -11.12
N GLY A 124 12.04 -2.26 -10.44
CA GLY A 124 13.21 -1.67 -11.08
C GLY A 124 13.97 -2.69 -11.94
N LEU A 125 14.33 -3.84 -11.33
CA LEU A 125 15.03 -4.91 -12.04
C LEU A 125 14.15 -5.55 -13.13
N THR A 126 12.88 -5.82 -12.80
CA THR A 126 11.94 -6.46 -13.72
C THR A 126 11.73 -5.63 -14.98
N VAL A 127 11.48 -4.32 -14.83
CA VAL A 127 11.24 -3.41 -15.96
C VAL A 127 12.51 -3.25 -16.80
N SER A 128 13.68 -3.10 -16.17
CA SER A 128 14.95 -3.00 -16.90
C SER A 128 15.25 -4.26 -17.74
N LEU A 129 15.07 -5.45 -17.17
CA LEU A 129 15.27 -6.71 -17.89
C LEU A 129 14.24 -6.91 -19.00
N ALA A 130 12.96 -6.61 -18.75
CA ALA A 130 11.90 -6.69 -19.75
C ALA A 130 12.16 -5.74 -20.93
N LEU A 131 12.61 -4.51 -20.65
CA LEU A 131 12.96 -3.53 -21.68
C LEU A 131 14.16 -3.99 -22.51
N ALA A 132 15.23 -4.45 -21.86
CA ALA A 132 16.42 -4.95 -22.55
C ALA A 132 16.10 -6.18 -23.42
N ALA A 133 15.33 -7.13 -22.90
CA ALA A 133 14.89 -8.31 -23.64
C ALA A 133 13.98 -7.92 -24.82
N GLY A 134 13.03 -7.00 -24.62
CA GLY A 134 12.16 -6.50 -25.68
C GLY A 134 12.95 -5.83 -26.81
N LEU A 135 13.92 -4.99 -26.47
CA LEU A 135 14.81 -4.37 -27.45
C LEU A 135 15.64 -5.41 -28.21
N ALA A 136 16.22 -6.38 -27.50
CA ALA A 136 17.00 -7.45 -28.13
C ALA A 136 16.14 -8.29 -29.10
N VAL A 137 14.94 -8.68 -28.70
CA VAL A 137 14.00 -9.42 -29.55
C VAL A 137 13.61 -8.61 -30.78
N PHE A 138 13.35 -7.32 -30.62
CA PHE A 138 13.02 -6.42 -31.74
C PHE A 138 14.15 -6.37 -32.77
N LEU A 139 15.40 -6.21 -32.32
CA LEU A 139 16.57 -6.19 -33.21
C LEU A 139 16.77 -7.55 -33.89
N VAL A 140 16.66 -8.66 -33.16
CA VAL A 140 16.76 -10.01 -33.74
C VAL A 140 15.69 -10.25 -34.79
N LEU A 141 14.46 -9.80 -34.54
CA LEU A 141 13.36 -9.93 -35.50
C LEU A 141 13.63 -9.13 -36.77
N GLU A 142 14.14 -7.89 -36.64
CA GLU A 142 14.52 -7.09 -37.80
C GLU A 142 15.63 -7.77 -38.63
N LEU A 143 16.66 -8.29 -37.96
CA LEU A 143 17.72 -9.03 -38.62
C LEU A 143 17.18 -10.28 -39.34
N ALA A 144 16.26 -11.02 -38.72
CA ALA A 144 15.67 -12.22 -39.31
C ALA A 144 14.78 -11.90 -40.54
N LEU A 145 14.03 -10.80 -40.50
CA LEU A 145 13.11 -10.43 -41.58
C LEU A 145 13.80 -9.70 -42.75
N LYS A 146 14.79 -8.84 -42.47
CA LYS A 146 15.44 -8.00 -43.49
C LYS A 146 16.85 -8.48 -43.86
N GLY A 147 17.45 -9.38 -43.09
CA GLY A 147 18.85 -9.81 -43.25
C GLY A 147 19.89 -8.74 -42.86
N ARG A 148 19.45 -7.55 -42.46
CA ARG A 148 20.28 -6.41 -42.05
C ARG A 148 19.56 -5.59 -40.98
N LEU A 149 20.34 -5.08 -40.02
CA LEU A 149 19.85 -4.22 -38.93
C LEU A 149 19.81 -2.74 -39.32
N TRP A 150 20.49 -2.36 -40.40
CA TRP A 150 20.65 -0.97 -40.81
C TRP A 150 20.25 -0.83 -42.28
N GLY A 151 19.55 0.26 -42.61
CA GLY A 151 19.18 0.60 -43.97
C GLY A 151 20.37 1.17 -44.74
N GLY A 152 21.20 0.29 -45.30
CA GLY A 152 22.19 0.59 -46.34
C GLY A 152 22.01 -0.41 -47.46
#